data_AF-A0A6C0J6F3-F1
#
_entry.id   AF-A0A6C0J6F3-F1
#
_cell.length_a   1.000
_cell.length_b   1.000
_cell.length_c   1.000
_cell.angle_alpha   90.00
_cell.angle_beta   90.00
_cell.angle_gamma   90.00
#
_symmetry.space_group_name_H-M   'P 1'
#
loop_
_entity.id
_entity.type
_entity.pdbx_description
1 polymer ?
#
loop_
_entity_poly.entity_id
_entity_poly.type
_entity_poly.pdbx_seq_one_letter_code
_entity_poly.pdbx_strand_id
1 'polypeptide(L)'
;MNNLFLTSKNKVKQQAANQILNKLKFSGIECVESESGVEGGQPYGLIETKEGCINRTDQFKNGEDFISIENGFVKESDDEWYDIAYIYIRINDIIYDGWSEKRYFPSILFNDIEKLIKHFEENSITRTKQLDDSVSVIIKSIKV
;
A
#
# COMPACT_ATOMS: atom_id res chain seq x y z
N MET A 1 23.57 -8.54 -5.66
CA MET A 1 22.49 -7.53 -5.58
C MET A 1 21.41 -8.16 -4.72
N ASN A 2 20.88 -7.42 -3.76
CA ASN A 2 19.79 -7.92 -2.93
C ASN A 2 18.49 -7.89 -3.74
N ASN A 3 17.57 -8.82 -3.46
CA ASN A 3 16.21 -8.78 -3.98
C ASN A 3 15.35 -7.93 -3.05
N LEU A 4 14.35 -7.27 -3.62
CA LEU A 4 13.34 -6.53 -2.87
C LEU A 4 12.03 -7.31 -2.90
N PHE A 5 11.48 -7.67 -1.74
CA PHE A 5 10.22 -8.41 -1.69
C PHE A 5 9.02 -7.46 -1.70
N LEU A 6 7.96 -7.82 -2.43
CA LEU A 6 6.67 -7.13 -2.39
C LEU A 6 5.59 -8.11 -1.92
N THR A 7 4.87 -7.80 -0.85
CA THR A 7 3.83 -8.67 -0.26
C THR A 7 2.52 -8.73 -1.04
N SER A 8 2.56 -8.50 -2.36
CA SER A 8 1.39 -8.37 -3.22
C SER A 8 1.70 -8.73 -4.68
N LYS A 9 0.74 -9.42 -5.34
CA LYS A 9 0.73 -9.64 -6.80
C LYS A 9 -0.06 -8.58 -7.59
N ASN A 10 -0.62 -7.57 -6.92
CA ASN A 10 -1.36 -6.50 -7.58
C ASN A 10 -0.44 -5.61 -8.44
N LYS A 11 -0.77 -5.44 -9.73
CA LYS A 11 0.04 -4.69 -10.70
C LYS A 11 0.23 -3.22 -10.33
N VAL A 12 -0.75 -2.57 -9.71
CA VAL A 12 -0.66 -1.16 -9.30
C VAL A 12 0.32 -1.01 -8.15
N LYS A 13 0.27 -1.91 -7.16
CA LYS A 13 1.23 -1.96 -6.05
C LYS A 13 2.66 -2.26 -6.56
N GLN A 14 2.79 -3.16 -7.54
CA GLN A 14 4.08 -3.46 -8.17
C GLN A 14 4.65 -2.25 -8.93
N GLN A 15 3.81 -1.51 -9.66
CA GLN A 15 4.22 -0.29 -10.34
C GLN A 15 4.77 0.75 -9.36
N ALA A 16 4.06 1.00 -8.26
CA ALA A 16 4.53 1.93 -7.22
C ALA A 16 5.85 1.46 -6.60
N ALA A 17 5.97 0.16 -6.29
CA ALA A 17 7.18 -0.43 -5.74
C ALA A 17 8.39 -0.33 -6.69
N ASN A 18 8.20 -0.39 -8.02
CA ASN A 18 9.29 -0.24 -9.00
C ASN A 18 10.02 1.11 -8.90
N GLN A 19 9.41 2.14 -8.31
CA GLN A 19 10.11 3.40 -8.05
C GLN A 19 11.30 3.23 -7.10
N ILE A 20 11.18 2.31 -6.14
CA ILE A 20 12.24 2.00 -5.16
C ILE A 20 13.41 1.29 -5.85
N LEU A 21 13.13 0.34 -6.76
CA LEU A 21 14.15 -0.31 -7.58
C LEU A 21 15.03 0.71 -8.30
N ASN A 22 14.40 1.69 -8.96
CA ASN A 22 15.09 2.71 -9.75
C ASN A 22 16.01 3.59 -8.90
N LYS A 23 15.64 3.88 -7.65
CA LYS A 23 16.48 4.69 -6.75
C LYS A 23 17.63 3.88 -6.14
N LEU A 24 17.36 2.66 -5.68
CA LEU A 24 18.26 1.91 -4.80
C LEU A 24 19.05 0.78 -5.50
N LYS A 25 18.89 0.61 -6.82
CA LYS A 25 19.68 -0.34 -7.64
C LYS A 25 19.57 -1.81 -7.18
N PHE A 26 18.42 -2.21 -6.67
CA PHE A 26 18.07 -3.61 -6.46
C PHE A 26 18.05 -4.39 -7.79
N SER A 27 18.27 -5.71 -7.74
CA SER A 27 18.25 -6.57 -8.94
C SER A 27 16.85 -6.78 -9.51
N GLY A 28 15.81 -6.64 -8.68
CA GLY A 28 14.42 -6.84 -9.07
C GLY A 28 13.48 -6.89 -7.86
N ILE A 29 12.18 -6.92 -8.13
CA ILE A 29 11.13 -7.17 -7.13
C ILE A 29 10.65 -8.61 -7.25
N GLU A 30 10.62 -9.31 -6.13
CA GLU A 30 9.95 -10.60 -5.98
C GLU A 30 8.59 -10.41 -5.32
N CYS A 31 7.51 -10.68 -6.06
CA CYS A 31 6.15 -10.59 -5.53
C CYS A 31 5.78 -11.87 -4.79
N VAL A 32 5.54 -11.78 -3.49
CA VAL A 32 5.15 -12.89 -2.61
C VAL A 32 3.72 -12.74 -2.13
N GLU A 33 3.03 -13.87 -1.98
CA GLU A 33 1.75 -13.91 -1.27
C GLU A 33 1.99 -13.96 0.24
N SER A 34 1.06 -13.37 0.98
CA SER A 34 1.10 -13.30 2.43
C SER A 34 -0.33 -13.23 2.95
N GLU A 35 -0.56 -13.80 4.13
CA GLU A 35 -1.79 -13.57 4.85
C GLU A 35 -1.66 -12.26 5.64
N SER A 36 -2.71 -11.43 5.64
CA SER A 36 -2.74 -10.22 6.47
C SER A 36 -3.04 -10.51 7.94
N GLY A 37 -3.56 -11.70 8.25
CA GLY A 37 -4.09 -12.03 9.58
C GLY A 37 -5.34 -11.23 9.97
N VAL A 38 -5.88 -10.41 9.07
CA VAL A 38 -7.12 -9.64 9.26
C VAL A 38 -8.28 -10.40 8.62
N GLU A 39 -9.35 -10.64 9.39
CA GLU A 39 -10.54 -11.35 8.92
C GLU A 39 -11.27 -10.57 7.82
N GLY A 40 -11.90 -11.28 6.87
CA GLY A 40 -12.73 -10.68 5.83
C GLY A 40 -11.99 -10.11 4.61
N GLY A 41 -10.65 -10.15 4.60
CA GLY A 41 -9.81 -9.87 3.42
C GLY A 41 -9.61 -8.37 3.10
N GLN A 42 -10.67 -7.54 3.17
CA GLN A 42 -10.57 -6.08 3.01
C GLN A 42 -10.59 -5.40 4.40
N PRO A 43 -9.51 -4.72 4.82
CA PRO A 43 -9.49 -4.00 6.08
C PRO A 43 -10.51 -2.85 6.13
N TYR A 44 -11.18 -2.69 7.29
CA TYR A 44 -12.15 -1.64 7.57
C TYR A 44 -11.69 -0.79 8.77
N GLY A 45 -10.97 0.29 8.46
CA GLY A 45 -10.42 1.19 9.46
C GLY A 45 -8.89 1.24 9.44
N LEU A 46 -8.37 2.27 10.09
CA LEU A 46 -6.93 2.56 10.06
C LEU A 46 -6.10 1.51 10.80
N ILE A 47 -6.60 1.01 11.94
CA ILE A 47 -5.86 0.04 12.76
C ILE A 47 -5.68 -1.27 11.98
N GLU A 48 -6.78 -1.86 11.50
CA GLU A 48 -6.75 -3.10 10.73
C GLU A 48 -5.90 -2.99 9.46
N THR A 49 -5.97 -1.84 8.77
CA THR A 49 -5.17 -1.61 7.56
C THR A 49 -3.67 -1.62 7.87
N LYS A 50 -3.27 -0.96 8.96
CA LYS A 50 -1.87 -0.90 9.38
C LYS A 50 -1.37 -2.25 9.87
N GLU A 51 -2.13 -2.92 10.73
CA GLU A 51 -1.79 -4.24 11.26
C GLU A 51 -1.68 -5.27 10.14
N GLY A 52 -2.67 -5.32 9.24
CA GLY A 52 -2.64 -6.21 8.08
C GLY A 52 -1.42 -5.96 7.20
N CYS A 53 -1.02 -4.71 6.99
CA CYS A 53 0.18 -4.37 6.24
C CYS A 53 1.47 -4.89 6.92
N ILE A 54 1.57 -4.76 8.24
CA ILE A 54 2.73 -5.20 9.02
C ILE A 54 2.80 -6.72 9.10
N ASN A 55 1.69 -7.40 9.42
CA ASN A 55 1.63 -8.86 9.56
C ASN A 55 2.09 -9.59 8.30
N ARG A 56 1.79 -9.05 7.11
CA ARG A 56 2.27 -9.59 5.83
C ARG A 56 3.80 -9.70 5.75
N THR A 57 4.52 -8.95 6.58
CA THR A 57 5.98 -8.88 6.60
C THR A 57 6.64 -9.83 7.60
N ASP A 58 5.86 -10.50 8.46
CA ASP A 58 6.37 -11.42 9.49
C ASP A 58 7.15 -12.62 8.92
N GLN A 59 6.92 -12.93 7.65
CA GLN A 59 7.66 -13.96 6.92
C GLN A 59 9.14 -13.60 6.66
N PHE A 60 9.52 -12.32 6.73
CA PHE A 60 10.86 -11.86 6.37
C PHE A 60 11.78 -11.77 7.59
N LYS A 61 12.99 -12.30 7.44
CA LYS A 61 14.06 -12.28 8.44
C LYS A 61 14.80 -10.94 8.42
N ASN A 62 15.60 -10.67 9.45
CA ASN A 62 16.48 -9.51 9.47
C ASN A 62 17.43 -9.52 8.26
N GLY A 63 17.71 -8.33 7.71
CA GLY A 63 18.50 -8.15 6.50
C GLY A 63 17.73 -8.36 5.18
N GLU A 64 16.48 -8.82 5.21
CA GLU A 64 15.65 -8.92 4.00
C GLU A 64 14.88 -7.62 3.75
N ASP A 65 15.07 -7.04 2.57
CA ASP A 65 14.42 -5.80 2.17
C ASP A 65 13.02 -6.08 1.61
N PHE A 66 12.01 -5.33 2.06
CA PHE A 66 10.63 -5.53 1.63
C PHE A 66 9.86 -4.23 1.45
N ILE A 67 8.76 -4.35 0.73
CA ILE A 67 7.68 -3.37 0.63
C ILE A 67 6.37 -4.10 0.91
N SER A 68 5.57 -3.54 1.82
CA SER A 68 4.18 -3.92 2.03
C SER A 68 3.29 -2.71 1.81
N ILE A 69 2.19 -2.92 1.10
CA ILE A 69 1.18 -1.89 0.82
C ILE A 69 -0.17 -2.52 1.07
N GLU A 70 -0.96 -1.95 1.97
CA GLU A 70 -2.31 -2.42 2.28
C GLU A 70 -3.31 -1.29 2.08
N ASN A 71 -4.42 -1.58 1.40
CA ASN A 71 -5.50 -0.63 1.19
C ASN A 71 -6.63 -0.90 2.19
N GLY A 72 -7.20 0.16 2.75
CA GLY A 72 -8.33 0.09 3.66
C GLY A 72 -9.44 1.05 3.26
N PHE A 73 -10.66 0.71 3.66
CA PHE A 73 -11.77 1.65 3.66
C PHE A 73 -12.04 2.12 5.08
N VAL A 74 -12.26 3.42 5.26
CA VAL A 74 -12.56 4.00 6.56
C VAL A 74 -13.84 4.80 6.47
N LYS A 75 -14.77 4.52 7.38
CA LYS A 75 -15.98 5.31 7.56
C LYS A 75 -15.62 6.62 8.27
N GLU A 76 -15.82 7.76 7.61
CA GLU A 76 -15.65 9.07 8.25
C GLU A 76 -16.96 9.57 8.84
N SER A 77 -18.07 9.32 8.15
CA SER A 77 -19.44 9.59 8.62
C SER A 77 -20.43 8.55 8.07
N ASP A 78 -21.73 8.71 8.33
CA ASP A 78 -22.76 7.81 7.79
C ASP A 78 -22.85 7.86 6.26
N ASP A 79 -22.58 9.02 5.66
CA ASP A 79 -22.71 9.24 4.22
C ASP A 79 -21.36 9.23 3.48
N GLU A 80 -20.24 9.28 4.21
CA GLU A 80 -18.91 9.49 3.63
C GLU A 80 -17.86 8.52 4.17
N TRP A 81 -17.16 7.88 3.23
CA TRP A 81 -16.07 6.95 3.46
C TRP A 81 -14.85 7.38 2.66
N TYR A 82 -13.68 6.84 3.00
CA TYR A 82 -12.48 7.06 2.19
C TYR A 82 -11.64 5.80 2.03
N ASP A 83 -10.99 5.69 0.87
CA ASP A 83 -9.93 4.75 0.58
C ASP A 83 -8.58 5.36 0.96
N ILE A 84 -7.77 4.59 1.65
CA ILE A 84 -6.41 4.96 2.06
C ILE A 84 -5.51 3.73 1.98
N ALA A 85 -4.21 3.95 1.80
CA ALA A 85 -3.21 2.89 1.86
C ALA A 85 -2.19 3.16 2.95
N TYR A 86 -1.77 2.12 3.67
CA TYR A 86 -0.58 2.14 4.50
C TYR A 86 0.58 1.49 3.74
N ILE A 87 1.72 2.16 3.69
CA ILE A 87 2.95 1.70 3.05
C ILE A 87 3.96 1.45 4.16
N TYR A 88 4.55 0.26 4.17
CA TYR A 88 5.53 -0.19 5.15
C TYR A 88 6.73 -0.83 4.44
N ILE A 89 7.90 -0.22 4.58
CA ILE A 89 9.08 -0.55 3.79
C ILE A 89 10.25 -0.79 4.74
N ARG A 90 11.01 -1.87 4.52
CA ARG A 90 12.30 -2.10 5.17
C ARG A 90 13.42 -2.10 4.14
N ILE A 91 14.42 -1.25 4.35
CA ILE A 91 15.65 -1.21 3.54
C ILE A 91 16.85 -1.17 4.49
N ASN A 92 17.76 -2.13 4.36
CA ASN A 92 18.95 -2.27 5.21
C ASN A 92 18.62 -2.19 6.71
N ASP A 93 17.58 -2.94 7.12
CA ASP A 93 17.03 -2.95 8.49
C ASP A 93 16.46 -1.62 9.01
N ILE A 94 16.34 -0.59 8.15
CA ILE A 94 15.67 0.67 8.48
C ILE A 94 14.24 0.63 7.96
N ILE A 95 13.30 0.96 8.84
CA ILE A 95 11.88 1.06 8.52
C ILE A 95 11.53 2.46 8.02
N TYR A 96 10.77 2.50 6.93
CA TYR A 96 10.13 3.68 6.40
C TYR A 96 8.64 3.39 6.19
N ASP A 97 7.78 4.25 6.69
CA ASP A 97 6.34 4.04 6.59
C ASP A 97 5.57 5.33 6.40
N GLY A 98 4.33 5.19 5.94
CA GLY A 98 3.46 6.32 5.75
C GLY A 98 2.08 5.93 5.24
N TRP A 99 1.16 6.87 5.40
CA TRP A 99 -0.18 6.79 4.84
C TRP A 99 -0.22 7.53 3.50
N SER A 100 -0.99 6.99 2.57
CA SER A 100 -1.37 7.74 1.39
C SER A 100 -2.37 8.84 1.71
N GLU A 101 -2.60 9.74 0.77
CA GLU A 101 -3.75 10.64 0.83
C GLU A 101 -5.07 9.87 0.82
N LYS A 102 -6.10 10.47 1.43
CA LYS A 102 -7.46 9.94 1.47
C LYS A 102 -8.16 10.16 0.13
N ARG A 103 -8.88 9.16 -0.36
CA ARG A 103 -9.76 9.28 -1.52
C ARG A 103 -11.21 9.05 -1.09
N TYR A 104 -11.97 10.14 -1.03
CA TYR A 104 -13.33 10.15 -0.53
C TYR A 104 -14.35 9.57 -1.52
N PHE A 105 -15.33 8.84 -0.99
CA PHE A 105 -16.43 8.30 -1.77
C PHE A 105 -17.73 8.21 -0.93
N PRO A 106 -18.90 8.36 -1.57
CA PRO A 106 -20.19 8.18 -0.90
C PRO A 106 -20.38 6.77 -0.36
N SER A 107 -20.96 6.62 0.84
CA SER A 107 -21.19 5.32 1.48
C SER A 107 -22.01 4.34 0.63
N ILE A 108 -22.89 4.83 -0.24
CA ILE A 108 -23.67 4.01 -1.19
C ILE A 108 -22.80 3.25 -2.21
N LEU A 109 -21.56 3.68 -2.42
CA LEU A 109 -20.61 2.98 -3.31
C LEU A 109 -19.82 1.89 -2.59
N PHE A 110 -20.02 1.72 -1.28
CA PHE A 110 -19.34 0.70 -0.49
C PHE A 110 -19.60 -0.71 -1.08
N ASN A 111 -18.53 -1.50 -1.23
CA ASN A 111 -18.51 -2.81 -1.88
C ASN A 111 -18.86 -2.86 -3.38
N ASP A 112 -19.05 -1.71 -4.06
CA ASP A 112 -19.23 -1.66 -5.51
C ASP A 112 -17.92 -1.23 -6.20
N ILE A 113 -17.02 -2.20 -6.43
CA ILE A 113 -15.67 -1.94 -6.94
C ILE A 113 -15.67 -1.21 -8.30
N GLU A 114 -16.59 -1.57 -9.21
CA GLU A 114 -16.66 -0.94 -10.53
C GLU A 114 -17.05 0.54 -10.42
N LYS A 115 -18.09 0.83 -9.62
CA LYS A 115 -18.49 2.23 -9.38
C LYS A 115 -17.44 3.00 -8.58
N LEU A 116 -16.74 2.37 -7.64
CA LEU A 116 -15.65 3.01 -6.90
C LEU A 116 -14.50 3.40 -7.83
N ILE A 117 -14.07 2.50 -8.72
CA ILE A 117 -13.03 2.79 -9.71
C ILE A 117 -13.45 3.99 -10.56
N LYS A 118 -14.66 3.93 -11.14
CA LYS A 118 -15.19 5.02 -11.96
C LYS A 118 -15.28 6.35 -11.18
N HIS A 119 -15.82 6.32 -9.96
CA HIS A 119 -15.92 7.49 -9.09
C HIS A 119 -14.55 8.13 -8.85
N PHE A 120 -13.53 7.32 -8.55
CA PHE A 120 -12.18 7.84 -8.34
C PHE A 120 -11.53 8.37 -9.61
N GLU A 121 -11.80 7.78 -10.77
CA GLU A 121 -11.30 8.29 -12.06
C GLU A 121 -11.93 9.64 -12.44
N GLU A 122 -13.17 9.90 -12.04
CA GLU A 122 -13.92 11.11 -12.39
C GLU A 122 -13.76 12.24 -11.36
N ASN A 123 -13.63 11.92 -10.07
CA ASN A 123 -13.80 12.89 -8.98
C ASN A 123 -12.57 13.05 -8.07
N SER A 124 -11.55 12.20 -8.23
CA SER A 124 -10.40 12.14 -7.33
C SER A 124 -9.15 11.76 -8.11
N ILE A 125 -8.02 11.61 -7.42
CA ILE A 125 -6.86 10.94 -8.01
C ILE A 125 -7.10 9.43 -8.17
N THR A 126 -6.42 8.85 -9.16
CA THR A 126 -6.44 7.40 -9.39
C THR A 126 -5.66 6.66 -8.31
N ARG A 127 -5.95 5.36 -8.13
CA ARG A 127 -5.21 4.51 -7.20
C ARG A 127 -3.72 4.44 -7.55
N THR A 128 -3.40 4.40 -8.84
CA THR A 128 -2.01 4.43 -9.31
C THR A 128 -1.30 5.69 -8.84
N LYS A 129 -1.90 6.87 -9.07
CA LYS A 129 -1.32 8.15 -8.64
C LYS A 129 -1.17 8.23 -7.12
N GLN A 130 -2.18 7.81 -6.36
CA GLN A 130 -2.16 7.79 -4.90
C GLN A 130 -0.95 7.00 -4.37
N LEU A 131 -0.75 5.78 -4.87
CA LEU A 131 0.37 4.94 -4.43
C LEU A 131 1.71 5.48 -4.93
N ASP A 132 1.75 5.98 -6.17
CA ASP A 132 2.98 6.52 -6.75
C ASP A 132 3.49 7.74 -5.98
N ASP A 133 2.61 8.68 -5.65
CA ASP A 133 2.96 9.90 -4.90
C ASP A 133 3.41 9.55 -3.47
N SER A 134 2.71 8.61 -2.82
CA SER A 134 3.02 8.18 -1.45
C SER A 134 4.39 7.50 -1.36
N VAL A 135 4.67 6.56 -2.27
CA VAL A 135 5.97 5.90 -2.34
C VAL A 135 7.07 6.90 -2.68
N SER A 136 6.82 7.85 -3.60
CA SER A 136 7.77 8.93 -3.91
C SER A 136 8.14 9.79 -2.70
N VAL A 137 7.19 10.11 -1.82
CA VAL A 137 7.45 10.84 -0.57
C VAL A 137 8.34 10.02 0.35
N ILE A 138 8.02 8.74 0.57
CA ILE A 138 8.83 7.85 1.41
C ILE A 138 10.24 7.71 0.84
N ILE A 139 10.36 7.48 -0.47
CA ILE A 139 11.63 7.36 -1.19
C ILE A 139 12.54 8.56 -0.90
N LYS A 140 12.02 9.80 -0.89
CA LYS A 140 12.83 11.00 -0.59
C LYS A 140 13.45 10.98 0.81
N SER A 141 12.82 10.29 1.77
CA SER A 141 13.34 10.15 3.13
C SER A 141 14.45 9.10 3.26
N ILE A 142 14.58 8.18 2.30
CA ILE A 142 15.62 7.14 2.30
C ILE A 142 16.99 7.78 2.05
N LYS A 143 17.87 7.67 3.04
CA LYS A 143 19.27 8.06 2.96
C LYS A 143 20.04 6.95 2.24
N VAL A 144 20.77 7.32 1.19
CA VAL A 144 21.62 6.42 0.39
C VAL A 144 23.08 6.68 0.76
#